data_AF-A0A3C0JQG6-F1
#
_entry.id   AF-A0A3C0JQG6-F1
#
_cell.length_a   1.000
_cell.length_b   1.000
_cell.length_c   1.000
_cell.angle_alpha   90.00
_cell.angle_beta   90.00
_cell.angle_gamma   90.00
#
_symmetry.space_group_name_H-M   'P 1'
#
loop_
_entity.id
_entity.type
_entity.pdbx_description
1 polymer ?
#
loop_
_entity_poly.entity_id
_entity_poly.type
_entity_poly.pdbx_seq_one_letter_code
_entity_poly.pdbx_strand_id
1 'polypeptide(L)'
;MNTNFVTGGAPSLEVDVTDYGFRYVGVRDLGEEGNYVRAYHCVMPFHQFRPRQAGYQGQPAKPHVAGHMWVPMDDENCMIYNFVYSFGDEPITEEEWLEMEQGYGRGPDDLLSDYSTKGNYGNDWLIDRQVQKTETFTGIDGINAQDVAVQESMGPIVDRTRENLARSDMAIVAARRMLLEASRTVADGGDPPGMGDSYYRVRAIEDIVPNGVQWRDVLMPEMYPES
;
A
#
# COMPACT_ATOMS: atom_id res chain seq x y z
N MET A 1 19.86 8.42 3.05
CA MET A 1 19.92 8.24 4.52
C MET A 1 19.05 7.05 4.88
N ASN A 2 19.65 6.00 5.44
CA ASN A 2 18.91 4.82 5.90
C ASN A 2 17.96 5.23 7.02
N THR A 3 16.67 4.97 6.84
CA THR A 3 15.75 4.93 7.97
C THR A 3 16.17 3.78 8.90
N ASN A 4 16.12 3.98 10.21
CA ASN A 4 16.40 2.94 11.21
C ASN A 4 15.50 1.69 11.04
N PHE A 5 14.43 1.79 10.24
CA PHE A 5 13.57 0.68 9.87
C PHE A 5 14.21 -0.32 8.90
N VAL A 6 15.32 0.00 8.22
CA VAL A 6 15.96 -0.87 7.22
C VAL A 6 16.92 -1.90 7.85
N THR A 7 17.28 -1.77 9.12
CA THR A 7 18.27 -2.61 9.82
C THR A 7 17.67 -3.74 10.68
N GLY A 8 16.54 -4.32 10.26
CA GLY A 8 15.89 -5.44 10.95
C GLY A 8 15.89 -6.74 10.11
N GLY A 9 15.60 -7.87 10.76
CA GLY A 9 15.43 -9.16 10.07
C GLY A 9 14.27 -9.16 9.06
N ALA A 10 14.18 -10.20 8.22
CA ALA A 10 13.02 -10.35 7.32
C ALA A 10 11.72 -10.39 8.13
N PRO A 11 10.68 -9.62 7.76
CA PRO A 11 9.46 -9.55 8.55
C PRO A 11 8.71 -10.89 8.54
N SER A 12 8.09 -11.25 9.66
CA SER A 12 7.01 -12.22 9.63
C SER A 12 5.76 -11.56 9.06
N LEU A 13 4.99 -12.34 8.31
CA LEU A 13 3.81 -11.86 7.60
C LEU A 13 2.58 -12.61 8.07
N GLU A 14 1.52 -11.87 8.34
CA GLU A 14 0.23 -12.38 8.80
C GLU A 14 -0.89 -11.81 7.94
N VAL A 15 -1.87 -12.64 7.59
CA VAL A 15 -3.07 -12.24 6.85
C VAL A 15 -4.29 -12.71 7.64
N ASP A 16 -5.09 -11.76 8.09
CA ASP A 16 -6.33 -12.01 8.82
C ASP A 16 -7.51 -11.66 7.93
N VAL A 17 -8.31 -12.66 7.56
CA VAL A 17 -9.54 -12.48 6.77
C VAL A 17 -10.59 -11.76 7.61
N THR A 18 -11.27 -10.79 7.01
CA THR A 18 -12.38 -10.02 7.61
C THR A 18 -13.63 -10.14 6.72
N ASP A 19 -14.75 -9.61 7.21
CA ASP A 19 -16.00 -9.51 6.47
C ASP A 19 -15.95 -8.49 5.31
N TYR A 20 -15.01 -7.54 5.35
CA TYR A 20 -14.81 -6.54 4.31
C TYR A 20 -13.64 -6.82 3.35
N GLY A 21 -12.85 -7.86 3.61
CA GLY A 21 -11.62 -8.16 2.88
C GLY A 21 -10.59 -8.82 3.79
N PHE A 22 -9.43 -8.19 3.98
CA PHE A 22 -8.43 -8.70 4.93
C PHE A 22 -7.54 -7.59 5.50
N ARG A 23 -6.96 -7.90 6.65
CA ARG A 23 -5.82 -7.19 7.21
C ARG A 23 -4.53 -7.95 6.87
N TYR A 24 -3.51 -7.23 6.43
CA TYR A 24 -2.17 -7.76 6.20
C TYR A 24 -1.19 -7.08 7.14
N VAL A 25 -0.39 -7.85 7.88
CA VAL A 25 0.53 -7.32 8.89
C VAL A 25 1.94 -7.83 8.63
N GLY A 26 2.89 -6.91 8.58
CA GLY A 26 4.31 -7.21 8.66
C GLY A 26 4.83 -6.90 10.05
N VAL A 27 5.49 -7.87 10.69
CA VAL A 27 6.16 -7.68 11.98
C VAL A 27 7.66 -7.85 11.79
N ARG A 28 8.41 -6.80 12.10
CA ARG A 28 9.88 -6.76 11.97
C ARG A 28 10.51 -6.67 13.35
N ASP A 29 11.33 -7.64 13.68
CA ASP A 29 12.16 -7.63 14.89
C ASP A 29 13.28 -6.58 14.75
N LEU A 30 13.31 -5.61 15.67
CA LEU A 30 14.31 -4.55 15.78
C LEU A 30 15.29 -4.79 16.95
N GLY A 31 15.34 -6.00 17.51
CA GLY A 31 16.19 -6.32 18.66
C GLY A 31 15.70 -5.66 19.94
N GLU A 32 16.56 -4.90 20.62
CA GLU A 32 16.22 -4.25 21.90
C GLU A 32 15.12 -3.20 21.77
N GLU A 33 14.94 -2.60 20.58
CA GLU A 33 13.92 -1.58 20.32
C GLU A 33 12.50 -2.17 20.29
N GLY A 34 12.35 -3.50 20.14
CA GLY A 34 11.07 -4.19 20.08
C GLY A 34 10.71 -4.66 18.68
N ASN A 35 9.41 -4.71 18.38
CA ASN A 35 8.88 -5.21 17.12
C ASN A 35 8.17 -4.09 16.38
N TYR A 36 8.69 -3.69 15.22
CA TYR A 36 8.00 -2.77 14.35
C TYR A 36 6.91 -3.49 13.57
N VAL A 37 5.67 -3.10 13.84
CA VAL A 37 4.47 -3.69 13.27
C VAL A 37 3.87 -2.71 12.29
N ARG A 38 3.59 -3.18 11.07
CA ARG A 38 2.99 -2.40 10.00
C ARG A 38 1.77 -3.13 9.47
N ALA A 39 0.58 -2.62 9.78
CA ALA A 39 -0.69 -3.23 9.41
C ALA A 39 -1.41 -2.44 8.32
N TYR A 40 -1.84 -3.16 7.29
CA TYR A 40 -2.54 -2.68 6.13
C TYR A 40 -3.94 -3.27 6.11
N HIS A 41 -4.87 -2.58 5.45
CA HIS A 41 -6.18 -3.13 5.12
C HIS A 41 -6.35 -3.21 3.62
N CYS A 42 -6.86 -4.34 3.13
CA CYS A 42 -7.47 -4.44 1.82
C CYS A 42 -8.98 -4.54 2.02
N VAL A 43 -9.69 -3.51 1.55
CA VAL A 43 -11.15 -3.46 1.59
C VAL A 43 -11.65 -3.73 0.17
N MET A 44 -12.46 -4.77 0.04
CA MET A 44 -12.96 -5.22 -1.25
C MET A 44 -13.79 -4.13 -1.93
N PRO A 45 -13.77 -4.06 -3.28
CA PRO A 45 -13.01 -4.94 -4.16
C PRO A 45 -11.60 -4.42 -4.52
N PHE A 46 -11.29 -3.15 -4.25
CA PHE A 46 -10.08 -2.52 -4.80
C PHE A 46 -9.42 -1.45 -3.92
N HIS A 47 -9.77 -1.36 -2.64
CA HIS A 47 -9.17 -0.36 -1.76
C HIS A 47 -8.02 -0.95 -0.95
N GLN A 48 -6.93 -0.21 -0.84
CA GLN A 48 -5.79 -0.55 -0.02
C GLN A 48 -5.44 0.63 0.89
N PHE A 49 -5.30 0.35 2.17
CA PHE A 49 -4.97 1.31 3.21
C PHE A 49 -3.59 0.96 3.73
N ARG A 50 -2.70 1.94 3.80
CA ARG A 50 -1.33 1.81 4.28
C ARG A 50 -1.06 2.81 5.40
N PRO A 51 -0.33 2.38 6.44
CA PRO A 51 0.04 3.28 7.52
C PRO A 51 1.10 4.27 7.02
N ARG A 52 1.01 5.50 7.53
CA ARG A 52 1.94 6.61 7.28
C ARG A 52 2.16 7.41 8.57
N GLN A 53 2.28 6.70 9.68
CA GLN A 53 2.47 7.26 11.01
C GLN A 53 3.93 7.42 11.38
N ALA A 54 4.77 6.48 10.95
CA ALA A 54 6.19 6.53 11.20
C ALA A 54 6.80 7.75 10.46
N GLY A 55 7.61 8.51 11.17
CA GLY A 55 8.39 9.59 10.57
C GLY A 55 9.30 9.04 9.45
N TYR A 56 9.33 9.71 8.31
CA TYR A 56 10.11 9.32 7.15
C TYR A 56 11.12 10.41 6.78
N GLN A 57 12.37 10.04 6.52
CA GLN A 57 13.44 10.97 6.09
C GLN A 57 13.58 12.24 6.97
N GLY A 58 13.47 12.10 8.28
CA GLY A 58 13.60 13.21 9.23
C GLY A 58 12.31 14.02 9.43
N GLN A 59 11.21 13.65 8.76
CA GLN A 59 9.89 14.18 9.09
C GLN A 59 9.39 13.60 10.42
N PRO A 60 8.65 14.39 11.22
CA PRO A 60 8.03 13.90 12.44
C PRO A 60 6.96 12.86 12.13
N ALA A 61 6.66 12.01 13.11
CA ALA A 61 5.48 11.15 13.07
C ALA A 61 4.21 11.99 12.94
N LYS A 62 3.27 11.54 12.11
CA LYS A 62 1.99 12.22 11.88
C LYS A 62 0.85 11.20 11.91
N PRO A 63 -0.36 11.53 12.40
CA PRO A 63 -1.48 10.58 12.43
C PRO A 63 -2.12 10.42 11.04
N HIS A 64 -1.32 10.05 10.03
CA HIS A 64 -1.73 9.95 8.65
C HIS A 64 -1.94 8.49 8.25
N VAL A 65 -2.98 8.26 7.46
CA VAL A 65 -3.20 7.04 6.70
C VAL A 65 -3.25 7.41 5.23
N ALA A 66 -2.59 6.61 4.40
CA ALA A 66 -2.64 6.77 2.95
C ALA A 66 -3.22 5.51 2.31
N GLY A 67 -3.50 5.57 1.03
CA GLY A 67 -4.02 4.41 0.33
C GLY A 67 -4.20 4.60 -1.16
N HIS A 68 -4.63 3.52 -1.79
CA HIS A 68 -4.92 3.43 -3.21
C HIS A 68 -6.31 2.84 -3.42
N MET A 69 -6.98 3.29 -4.47
CA MET A 69 -8.16 2.64 -5.04
C MET A 69 -7.82 2.25 -6.47
N TRP A 70 -7.81 0.95 -6.74
CA TRP A 70 -7.47 0.36 -8.03
C TRP A 70 -8.75 0.13 -8.84
N VAL A 71 -9.32 1.20 -9.37
CA VAL A 71 -10.64 1.18 -10.02
C VAL A 71 -10.51 0.58 -11.43
N PRO A 72 -11.06 -0.62 -11.68
CA PRO A 72 -11.03 -1.21 -13.02
C PRO A 72 -11.87 -0.35 -13.97
N MET A 73 -11.31 -0.02 -15.15
CA MET A 73 -12.04 0.70 -16.20
C MET A 73 -12.49 -0.25 -17.31
N ASP A 74 -11.59 -1.14 -17.72
CA ASP A 74 -11.82 -2.22 -18.69
C ASP A 74 -10.81 -3.36 -18.44
N ASP A 75 -10.70 -4.31 -19.37
CA ASP A 75 -9.84 -5.49 -19.25
C ASP A 75 -8.33 -5.17 -19.24
N GLU A 76 -7.93 -4.02 -19.80
CA GLU A 76 -6.53 -3.63 -20.00
C GLU A 76 -6.14 -2.37 -19.20
N ASN A 77 -7.11 -1.64 -18.65
CA ASN A 77 -6.89 -0.35 -17.98
C ASN A 77 -7.48 -0.28 -16.56
N CYS A 78 -6.69 0.28 -15.65
CA CYS A 78 -7.06 0.54 -14.26
C CYS A 78 -6.73 2.00 -13.91
N MET A 79 -7.69 2.72 -13.34
CA MET A 79 -7.45 4.05 -12.78
C MET A 79 -7.02 3.92 -11.32
N ILE A 80 -5.94 4.60 -10.96
CA ILE A 80 -5.41 4.60 -9.59
C ILE A 80 -5.77 5.93 -8.94
N TYR A 81 -6.69 5.88 -7.97
CA TYR A 81 -6.91 7.02 -7.09
C TYR A 81 -6.06 6.85 -5.85
N ASN A 82 -5.30 7.87 -5.51
CA ASN A 82 -4.47 7.89 -4.32
C ASN A 82 -5.09 8.84 -3.31
N PHE A 83 -5.04 8.48 -2.04
CA PHE A 83 -5.51 9.36 -0.98
C PHE A 83 -4.56 9.36 0.21
N VAL A 84 -4.63 10.44 0.98
CA VAL A 84 -4.08 10.56 2.32
C VAL A 84 -5.09 11.30 3.18
N TYR A 85 -5.23 10.90 4.44
CA TYR A 85 -6.01 11.65 5.42
C TYR A 85 -5.30 11.64 6.78
N SER A 86 -5.58 12.68 7.57
CA SER A 86 -5.18 12.76 8.97
C SER A 86 -6.35 12.31 9.83
N PHE A 87 -6.09 11.47 10.85
CA PHE A 87 -7.06 11.15 11.91
C PHE A 87 -6.78 11.93 13.21
N GLY A 88 -5.80 12.84 13.18
CA GLY A 88 -5.59 13.82 14.25
C GLY A 88 -6.39 15.09 14.01
N ASP A 89 -6.23 16.05 14.92
CA ASP A 89 -6.96 17.33 14.86
C ASP A 89 -6.41 18.29 13.80
N GLU A 90 -5.14 18.13 13.42
CA GLU A 90 -4.48 18.99 12.43
C GLU A 90 -4.77 18.52 11.00
N PRO A 91 -5.23 19.42 10.11
CA PRO A 91 -5.44 19.12 8.71
C PRO A 91 -4.11 19.01 7.96
N ILE A 92 -4.13 18.23 6.87
CA ILE A 92 -3.03 18.21 5.90
C ILE A 92 -3.12 19.51 5.10
N THR A 93 -2.06 20.30 5.10
CA THR A 93 -2.03 21.55 4.33
C THR A 93 -1.84 21.25 2.83
N GLU A 94 -2.23 22.19 1.97
CA GLU A 94 -2.03 22.06 0.52
C GLU A 94 -0.55 21.95 0.13
N GLU A 95 0.32 22.68 0.84
CA GLU A 95 1.77 22.61 0.67
C GLU A 95 2.31 21.22 1.03
N GLU A 96 1.93 20.68 2.20
CA GLU A 96 2.35 19.34 2.62
C GLU A 96 1.85 18.24 1.68
N TRP A 97 0.62 18.39 1.17
CA TRP A 97 0.07 17.49 0.18
C TRP A 97 0.87 17.57 -1.13
N LEU A 98 1.11 18.77 -1.66
CA LEU A 98 1.82 18.95 -2.92
C LEU A 98 3.27 18.42 -2.87
N GLU A 99 4.00 18.72 -1.80
CA GLU A 99 5.35 18.19 -1.56
C GLU A 99 5.36 16.66 -1.57
N MET A 100 4.35 16.04 -0.95
CA MET A 100 4.23 14.60 -0.91
C MET A 100 3.94 14.01 -2.30
N GLU A 101 3.02 14.59 -3.06
CA GLU A 101 2.67 14.12 -4.41
C GLU A 101 3.85 14.21 -5.38
N GLN A 102 4.58 15.35 -5.34
CA GLN A 102 5.79 15.55 -6.13
C GLN A 102 6.89 14.56 -5.73
N GLY A 103 7.14 14.38 -4.43
CA GLY A 103 8.14 13.42 -3.94
C GLY A 103 7.81 11.96 -4.28
N TYR A 104 6.55 11.64 -4.57
CA TYR A 104 6.14 10.33 -5.05
C TYR A 104 6.25 10.18 -6.58
N GLY A 105 6.53 11.23 -7.33
CA GLY A 105 6.54 11.20 -8.80
C GLY A 105 5.13 11.10 -9.39
N ARG A 106 4.15 11.72 -8.73
CA ARG A 106 2.75 11.78 -9.15
C ARG A 106 2.12 13.15 -8.88
N GLY A 107 2.95 14.19 -8.85
CA GLY A 107 2.51 15.57 -8.74
C GLY A 107 1.82 16.06 -10.02
N PRO A 108 1.32 17.31 -10.04
CA PRO A 108 0.68 17.89 -11.22
C PRO A 108 1.55 17.85 -12.48
N ASP A 109 2.87 17.96 -12.30
CA ASP A 109 3.86 17.89 -13.37
C ASP A 109 4.31 16.46 -13.70
N ASP A 110 3.76 15.41 -13.11
CA ASP A 110 4.12 14.02 -13.43
C ASP A 110 3.04 13.32 -14.26
N LEU A 111 1.89 13.98 -14.44
CA LEU A 111 0.74 13.47 -15.19
C LEU A 111 0.58 14.19 -16.53
N LEU A 112 0.06 13.46 -17.52
CA LEU A 112 -0.39 14.00 -18.79
C LEU A 112 -1.85 14.43 -18.71
N SER A 113 -2.36 15.10 -19.74
CA SER A 113 -3.74 15.63 -19.74
C SER A 113 -4.83 14.56 -19.70
N ASP A 114 -4.48 13.31 -19.97
CA ASP A 114 -5.35 12.13 -19.89
C ASP A 114 -5.17 11.35 -18.58
N TYR A 115 -4.44 11.91 -17.61
CA TYR A 115 -4.08 11.31 -16.32
C TYR A 115 -3.10 10.13 -16.38
N SER A 116 -2.53 9.82 -17.54
CA SER A 116 -1.41 8.87 -17.62
C SER A 116 -0.11 9.49 -17.08
N THR A 117 0.83 8.66 -16.65
CA THR A 117 2.13 9.13 -16.14
C THR A 117 3.08 9.53 -17.26
N LYS A 118 3.88 10.57 -17.02
CA LYS A 118 4.93 11.01 -17.97
C LYS A 118 5.94 9.92 -18.27
N GLY A 119 6.37 9.19 -17.24
CA GLY A 119 7.15 7.96 -17.40
C GLY A 119 6.21 6.78 -17.67
N ASN A 120 6.39 6.11 -18.81
CA ASN A 120 5.58 4.98 -19.23
C ASN A 120 6.41 3.98 -20.05
N TYR A 121 5.79 2.86 -20.41
CA TYR A 121 6.42 1.82 -21.23
C TYR A 121 7.10 2.35 -22.51
N GLY A 122 6.51 3.36 -23.16
CA GLY A 122 7.01 3.91 -24.43
C GLY A 122 8.30 4.70 -24.32
N ASN A 123 8.69 5.14 -23.12
CA ASN A 123 9.91 5.92 -22.87
C ASN A 123 10.80 5.33 -21.77
N ASP A 124 10.70 4.02 -21.53
CA ASP A 124 11.46 3.29 -20.51
C ASP A 124 11.30 3.94 -19.12
N TRP A 125 10.10 4.43 -18.81
CA TRP A 125 9.74 5.14 -17.57
C TRP A 125 10.70 6.25 -17.15
N LEU A 126 11.37 6.87 -18.13
CA LEU A 126 12.37 7.92 -17.92
C LEU A 126 13.56 7.46 -17.03
N ILE A 127 13.93 6.17 -17.08
CA ILE A 127 15.07 5.64 -16.34
C ILE A 127 16.36 6.42 -16.69
N ASP A 128 16.96 7.05 -15.68
CA ASP A 128 18.32 7.58 -15.77
C ASP A 128 19.34 6.47 -15.44
N ARG A 129 20.09 6.04 -16.45
CA ARG A 129 21.07 4.95 -16.33
C ARG A 129 22.32 5.33 -15.54
N GLN A 130 22.67 6.62 -15.42
CA GLN A 130 23.73 7.04 -14.51
C GLN A 130 23.25 6.94 -13.07
N VAL A 131 22.08 7.51 -12.76
CA VAL A 131 21.48 7.44 -11.42
C VAL A 131 21.24 5.98 -11.00
N GLN A 132 20.73 5.13 -11.91
CA GLN A 132 20.57 3.69 -11.66
C GLN A 132 21.88 3.00 -11.26
N LYS A 133 22.99 3.45 -11.85
CA LYS A 133 24.30 2.85 -11.63
C LYS A 133 24.96 3.36 -10.35
N THR A 134 24.73 4.61 -9.98
CA THR A 134 25.52 5.30 -8.96
C THR A 134 24.75 5.69 -7.70
N GLU A 135 23.42 5.79 -7.74
CA GLU A 135 22.63 6.43 -6.69
C GLU A 135 21.43 5.59 -6.24
N THR A 136 20.55 5.18 -7.15
CA THR A 136 19.33 4.42 -6.83
C THR A 136 19.30 3.11 -7.61
N PHE A 137 18.55 2.11 -7.14
CA PHE A 137 18.50 0.81 -7.81
C PHE A 137 17.74 0.84 -9.15
N THR A 138 16.79 1.76 -9.28
CA THR A 138 15.88 1.84 -10.43
C THR A 138 16.29 2.91 -11.43
N GLY A 139 16.90 4.01 -10.97
CA GLY A 139 17.14 5.21 -11.79
C GLY A 139 15.87 5.99 -12.14
N ILE A 140 14.73 5.67 -11.52
CA ILE A 140 13.45 6.35 -11.71
C ILE A 140 13.20 7.23 -10.49
N ASP A 141 12.89 8.50 -10.74
CA ASP A 141 12.58 9.47 -9.68
C ASP A 141 11.14 9.30 -9.19
N GLY A 142 10.96 9.36 -7.87
CA GLY A 142 9.66 9.09 -7.22
C GLY A 142 9.36 7.62 -6.97
N ILE A 143 8.87 7.31 -5.76
CA ILE A 143 8.55 5.92 -5.36
C ILE A 143 7.32 5.39 -6.11
N ASN A 144 6.29 6.21 -6.33
CA ASN A 144 5.10 5.75 -7.03
C ASN A 144 5.37 5.56 -8.53
N ALA A 145 6.21 6.41 -9.14
CA ALA A 145 6.66 6.20 -10.52
C ALA A 145 7.41 4.87 -10.69
N GLN A 146 8.21 4.46 -9.69
CA GLN A 146 8.83 3.13 -9.66
C GLN A 146 7.79 2.00 -9.58
N ASP A 147 6.78 2.16 -8.73
CA ASP A 147 5.68 1.18 -8.64
C ASP A 147 4.93 1.07 -9.97
N VAL A 148 4.63 2.19 -10.64
CA VAL A 148 4.00 2.22 -11.97
C VAL A 148 4.85 1.46 -12.98
N ALA A 149 6.16 1.71 -13.01
CA ALA A 149 7.07 1.04 -13.92
C ALA A 149 7.06 -0.49 -13.76
N VAL A 150 7.15 -0.97 -12.52
CA VAL A 150 7.11 -2.42 -12.24
C VAL A 150 5.75 -3.01 -12.64
N GLN A 151 4.65 -2.31 -12.35
CA GLN A 151 3.31 -2.79 -12.68
C GLN A 151 3.07 -2.89 -14.19
N GLU A 152 3.35 -1.82 -14.93
CA GLU A 152 3.20 -1.80 -16.39
C GLU A 152 4.15 -2.78 -17.08
N SER A 153 5.34 -3.03 -16.52
CA SER A 153 6.30 -3.98 -17.10
C SER A 153 5.78 -5.43 -17.16
N MET A 154 4.77 -5.78 -16.37
CA MET A 154 4.13 -7.10 -16.42
C MET A 154 3.17 -7.25 -17.61
N GLY A 155 2.90 -6.17 -18.35
CA GLY A 155 1.97 -6.09 -19.46
C GLY A 155 0.51 -5.89 -19.02
N PRO A 156 -0.41 -5.59 -19.96
CA PRO A 156 -1.82 -5.32 -19.65
C PRO A 156 -2.51 -6.47 -18.93
N ILE A 157 -2.23 -7.71 -19.37
CA ILE A 157 -2.73 -8.94 -18.74
C ILE A 157 -1.57 -9.91 -18.53
N VAL A 158 -1.22 -10.12 -17.26
CA VAL A 158 -0.12 -11.03 -16.87
C VAL A 158 -0.51 -12.50 -17.09
N ASP A 159 0.32 -13.25 -17.82
CA ASP A 159 0.21 -14.71 -17.92
C ASP A 159 0.64 -15.37 -16.60
N ARG A 160 -0.36 -15.80 -15.83
CA ARG A 160 -0.17 -16.41 -14.50
C ARG A 160 0.13 -17.91 -14.54
N THR A 161 0.15 -18.55 -15.72
CA THR A 161 0.44 -20.00 -15.82
C THR A 161 1.88 -20.35 -15.42
N ARG A 162 2.76 -19.35 -15.37
CA ARG A 162 4.18 -19.47 -15.04
C ARG A 162 4.54 -18.91 -13.66
N GLU A 163 3.55 -18.39 -12.93
CA GLU A 163 3.75 -17.74 -11.65
C GLU A 163 4.07 -18.78 -10.56
N ASN A 164 5.06 -18.48 -9.72
CA ASN A 164 5.47 -19.33 -8.60
C ASN A 164 5.44 -18.51 -7.31
N LEU A 165 4.30 -18.53 -6.63
CA LEU A 165 4.08 -17.77 -5.40
C LEU A 165 4.82 -18.39 -4.21
N ALA A 166 5.46 -17.55 -3.42
CA ALA A 166 6.14 -17.90 -2.18
C ALA A 166 5.30 -17.52 -0.95
N ARG A 167 5.81 -17.83 0.24
CA ARG A 167 5.15 -17.44 1.50
C ARG A 167 5.00 -15.91 1.65
N SER A 168 5.85 -15.13 1.01
CA SER A 168 5.71 -13.66 0.98
C SER A 168 4.44 -13.19 0.28
N ASP A 169 3.86 -14.02 -0.59
CA ASP A 169 2.74 -13.66 -1.45
C ASP A 169 1.38 -14.07 -0.86
N MET A 170 1.32 -14.40 0.44
CA MET A 170 0.07 -14.83 1.09
C MET A 170 -1.07 -13.79 0.95
N ALA A 171 -0.76 -12.50 1.01
CA ALA A 171 -1.75 -11.44 0.79
C ALA A 171 -2.28 -11.41 -0.65
N ILE A 172 -1.42 -11.67 -1.64
CA ILE A 172 -1.80 -11.79 -3.06
C ILE A 172 -2.72 -13.00 -3.24
N VAL A 173 -2.38 -14.14 -2.63
CA VAL A 173 -3.22 -15.34 -2.66
C VAL A 173 -4.59 -15.08 -2.02
N ALA A 174 -4.63 -14.41 -0.87
CA ALA A 174 -5.87 -14.06 -0.18
C ALA A 174 -6.76 -13.15 -1.03
N ALA A 175 -6.20 -12.04 -1.54
CA ALA A 175 -6.92 -11.09 -2.39
C ALA A 175 -7.52 -11.78 -3.62
N ARG A 176 -6.74 -12.60 -4.33
CA ARG A 176 -7.21 -13.29 -5.53
C ARG A 176 -8.31 -14.30 -5.24
N ARG A 177 -8.20 -15.06 -4.14
CA ARG A 177 -9.26 -15.99 -3.73
C ARG A 177 -10.55 -15.24 -3.43
N MET A 178 -10.48 -14.15 -2.65
CA MET A 178 -11.66 -13.34 -2.33
C MET A 178 -12.30 -12.73 -3.56
N LEU A 179 -11.52 -12.20 -4.50
CA LEU A 179 -12.05 -11.64 -5.75
C LEU A 179 -12.74 -12.71 -6.61
N LEU A 180 -12.13 -13.89 -6.75
CA LEU A 180 -12.74 -15.00 -7.50
C LEU A 180 -14.02 -15.52 -6.84
N GLU A 181 -14.04 -15.60 -5.51
CA GLU A 181 -15.24 -15.99 -4.75
C GLU A 181 -16.33 -14.93 -4.86
N ALA A 182 -15.99 -13.65 -4.69
CA ALA A 182 -16.92 -12.52 -4.85
C ALA A 182 -17.55 -12.51 -6.25
N SER A 183 -16.76 -12.70 -7.30
CA SER A 183 -17.28 -12.76 -8.68
C SER A 183 -18.25 -13.91 -8.89
N ARG A 184 -17.99 -15.09 -8.29
CA ARG A 184 -18.92 -16.23 -8.36
C ARG A 184 -20.21 -15.94 -7.58
N THR A 185 -20.09 -15.43 -6.36
CA THR A 185 -21.24 -15.06 -5.52
C THR A 185 -22.16 -14.07 -6.23
N VAL A 186 -21.59 -13.03 -6.84
CA VAL A 186 -22.37 -12.05 -7.61
C VAL A 186 -23.01 -12.68 -8.84
N ALA A 187 -22.31 -13.56 -9.57
CA ALA A 187 -22.86 -14.26 -10.72
C ALA A 187 -24.05 -15.17 -10.35
N ASP A 188 -24.04 -15.73 -9.13
CA ASP A 188 -25.14 -16.54 -8.57
C ASP A 188 -26.25 -15.69 -7.91
N GLY A 189 -26.14 -14.35 -7.94
CA GLY A 189 -27.14 -13.42 -7.42
C GLY A 189 -27.04 -13.10 -5.92
N GLY A 190 -25.91 -13.43 -5.28
CA GLY A 190 -25.63 -13.10 -3.88
C GLY A 190 -24.78 -11.83 -3.70
N ASP A 191 -24.65 -11.40 -2.44
CA ASP A 191 -23.84 -10.24 -2.06
C ASP A 191 -22.39 -10.66 -1.72
N PRO A 192 -21.36 -9.99 -2.27
CA PRO A 192 -19.97 -10.29 -1.96
C PRO A 192 -19.51 -9.70 -0.62
N PRO A 193 -18.33 -10.08 -0.09
CA PRO A 193 -17.70 -9.40 1.03
C PRO A 193 -17.47 -7.90 0.75
N GLY A 194 -17.47 -7.07 1.80
CA GLY A 194 -17.27 -5.62 1.66
C GLY A 194 -18.53 -4.79 1.43
N MET A 195 -19.73 -5.39 1.51
CA MET A 195 -21.00 -4.66 1.39
C MET A 195 -21.50 -4.03 2.71
N GLY A 196 -20.90 -4.40 3.84
CA GLY A 196 -21.25 -3.86 5.16
C GLY A 196 -20.58 -2.53 5.49
N ASP A 197 -20.65 -2.11 6.76
CA ASP A 197 -20.07 -0.86 7.26
C ASP A 197 -18.93 -1.07 8.28
N SER A 198 -18.57 -2.32 8.56
CA SER A 198 -17.52 -2.71 9.52
C SER A 198 -16.16 -2.09 9.21
N TYR A 199 -15.92 -1.72 7.96
CA TYR A 199 -14.69 -1.05 7.53
C TYR A 199 -14.72 0.48 7.63
N TYR A 200 -15.87 1.11 7.92
CA TYR A 200 -16.00 2.59 7.83
C TYR A 200 -15.03 3.34 8.76
N ARG A 201 -14.60 2.68 9.84
CA ARG A 201 -13.70 3.24 10.84
C ARG A 201 -12.31 2.61 10.83
N VAL A 202 -12.03 1.64 9.95
CA VAL A 202 -10.74 0.96 9.99
C VAL A 202 -9.61 1.91 9.63
N ARG A 203 -8.47 1.71 10.29
CA ARG A 203 -7.26 2.50 10.06
C ARG A 203 -6.09 1.56 9.89
N ALA A 204 -5.28 1.79 8.87
CA ALA A 204 -3.98 1.16 8.79
C ALA A 204 -3.07 1.79 9.85
N ILE A 205 -2.45 0.99 10.71
CA ILE A 205 -1.64 1.45 11.85
C ILE A 205 -0.24 0.87 11.75
N GLU A 206 0.77 1.66 12.13
CA GLU A 206 2.13 1.19 12.37
C GLU A 206 2.68 1.75 13.66
N ASP A 207 3.42 0.92 14.41
CA ASP A 207 4.12 1.33 15.62
C ASP A 207 5.22 0.33 16.00
N ILE A 208 6.10 0.72 16.93
CA ILE A 208 7.07 -0.16 17.58
C ILE A 208 6.47 -0.67 18.89
N VAL A 209 6.22 -1.98 18.95
CA VAL A 209 5.69 -2.65 20.13
C VAL A 209 6.84 -3.20 20.99
N PRO A 210 6.91 -2.90 22.30
CA PRO A 210 7.97 -3.40 23.16
C PRO A 210 8.07 -4.94 23.20
N ASN A 211 9.28 -5.44 23.42
CA ASN A 211 9.50 -6.88 23.58
C ASN A 211 8.67 -7.48 24.72
N GLY A 212 8.11 -8.66 24.49
CA GLY A 212 7.24 -9.36 25.45
C GLY A 212 5.78 -8.88 25.46
N VAL A 213 5.43 -7.84 24.71
CA VAL A 213 4.05 -7.38 24.53
C VAL A 213 3.48 -7.95 23.22
N GLN A 214 2.26 -8.48 23.27
CA GLN A 214 1.56 -8.94 22.07
C GLN A 214 1.06 -7.74 21.28
N TRP A 215 1.51 -7.60 20.03
CA TRP A 215 1.15 -6.45 19.20
C TRP A 215 -0.36 -6.29 18.99
N ARG A 216 -1.09 -7.42 18.96
CA ARG A 216 -2.55 -7.42 18.79
C ARG A 216 -3.25 -6.69 19.93
N ASP A 217 -2.75 -6.83 21.16
CA ASP A 217 -3.38 -6.21 22.34
C ASP A 217 -3.25 -4.68 22.32
N VAL A 218 -2.22 -4.17 21.64
CA VAL A 218 -1.94 -2.73 21.55
C VAL A 218 -2.57 -2.11 20.29
N LEU A 219 -2.36 -2.74 19.13
CA LEU A 219 -2.67 -2.09 17.84
C LEU A 219 -4.05 -2.46 17.29
N MET A 220 -4.70 -3.53 17.75
CA MET A 220 -6.07 -3.84 17.32
C MET A 220 -7.07 -2.74 17.69
N PRO A 221 -7.08 -2.20 18.92
CA PRO A 221 -7.96 -1.09 19.27
C PRO A 221 -7.73 0.16 18.42
N GLU A 222 -6.49 0.41 17.98
CA GLU A 222 -6.18 1.56 17.11
C GLU A 222 -6.62 1.35 15.65
N MET A 223 -6.53 0.12 15.16
CA MET A 223 -7.00 -0.25 13.82
C MET A 223 -8.54 -0.24 13.74
N TYR A 224 -9.22 -0.51 14.85
CA TYR A 224 -10.68 -0.58 14.97
C TYR A 224 -11.17 0.27 16.16
N PRO A 225 -11.03 1.61 16.06
CA PRO A 225 -11.42 2.48 17.16
C PRO A 225 -12.92 2.39 17.44
N GLU A 226 -13.28 2.23 18.71
CA GLU A 226 -14.66 2.34 19.17
C GLU A 226 -15.21 3.75 18.95
N SER A 227 -16.53 3.85 18.89
CA SER A 227 -17.23 5.09 18.53
C SER A 227 -17.35 6.13 19.61
#